data_AF-A0A4R3LIM9-F1
#
_entry.id   AF-A0A4R3LIM9-F1
#
_cell.length_a   1.000
_cell.length_b   1.000
_cell.length_c   1.000
_cell.angle_alpha   90.00
_cell.angle_beta   90.00
_cell.angle_gamma   90.00
#
_symmetry.space_group_name_H-M   'P 1'
#
loop_
_entity.id
_entity.type
_entity.pdbx_description
1 polymer ?
#
loop_
_entity_poly.entity_id
_entity_poly.type
_entity_poly.pdbx_seq_one_letter_code
_entity_poly.pdbx_strand_id
1 'polypeptide(L)'
;MHRAFTVPATATARPEPLFGMTPYSSTSEPFTLQRDCPAILVPAGDEVTLPAGQAGYITQALGGSFTVYVEGNLFRIAGAEADALGKLPPPLPELPEGATESDVEQVVWQQLRTCFDPEIPVNIVDLGLVYECVLSRSAEGGYRVDVKMTLTAPGCGMGEVLVDEVRSKLELIPTVEEADVELVFDPPWGRTMMSEAAQLEVGMF
;
A
#
# COMPACT_ATOMS: atom_id res chain seq x y z
N MET A 1 68.29 -8.40 28.21
CA MET A 1 67.41 -7.82 29.23
C MET A 1 67.05 -6.42 28.81
N HIS A 2 65.79 -6.12 28.45
CA HIS A 2 65.10 -4.85 28.66
C HIS A 2 63.61 -5.05 28.31
N ARG A 3 62.76 -4.43 29.13
CA ARG A 3 61.37 -4.78 29.42
C ARG A 3 60.36 -4.34 28.34
N ALA A 4 59.21 -5.01 28.37
CA ALA A 4 58.00 -4.76 27.61
C ALA A 4 57.44 -3.33 27.77
N PHE A 5 56.76 -2.86 26.72
CA PHE A 5 55.71 -1.84 26.82
C PHE A 5 54.53 -2.25 25.93
N THR A 6 53.43 -2.61 26.58
CA THR A 6 52.11 -2.85 25.98
C THR A 6 51.42 -1.50 25.82
N VAL A 7 50.85 -1.22 24.64
CA VAL A 7 49.98 -0.05 24.40
C VAL A 7 48.52 -0.52 24.38
N PRO A 8 47.59 0.11 25.12
CA PRO A 8 46.19 -0.27 25.10
C PRO A 8 45.35 0.51 24.06
N ALA A 9 44.37 -0.22 23.51
CA ALA A 9 43.06 0.16 22.97
C ALA A 9 42.86 1.50 22.23
N THR A 10 42.26 1.44 21.03
CA THR A 10 41.13 2.33 20.71
C THR A 10 40.16 1.63 19.75
N ALA A 11 38.93 1.42 20.23
CA ALA A 11 37.81 0.96 19.43
C ALA A 11 37.54 1.97 18.32
N THR A 12 37.46 1.51 17.07
CA THR A 12 36.97 2.30 15.95
C THR A 12 35.49 2.62 16.18
N ALA A 13 35.23 3.84 16.62
CA ALA A 13 33.90 4.41 16.72
C ALA A 13 33.23 4.40 15.34
N ARG A 14 31.97 3.94 15.30
CA ARG A 14 31.09 4.05 14.13
C ARG A 14 30.79 5.54 13.90
N PRO A 15 30.70 6.02 12.64
CA PRO A 15 30.29 7.39 12.38
C PRO A 15 28.84 7.58 12.85
N GLU A 16 28.60 8.53 13.74
CA GLU A 16 27.25 8.95 14.12
C GLU A 16 26.59 9.65 12.92
N PRO A 17 25.32 9.32 12.57
CA PRO A 17 24.62 10.02 11.51
C PRO A 17 24.25 11.43 11.98
N LEU A 18 24.62 12.41 11.14
CA LEU A 18 24.28 13.82 11.29
C LEU A 18 22.76 13.99 11.40
N PHE A 19 22.35 14.56 12.51
CA PHE A 19 20.98 14.88 12.87
C PHE A 19 20.38 15.94 11.93
N GLY A 20 19.17 15.68 11.42
CA GLY A 20 18.29 16.73 10.91
C GLY A 20 17.92 16.62 9.43
N MET A 21 16.95 15.73 9.13
CA MET A 21 15.83 15.89 8.18
C MET A 21 15.27 14.49 7.89
N THR A 22 14.32 14.02 8.69
CA THR A 22 13.63 12.75 8.46
C THR A 22 12.14 13.01 8.33
N PRO A 23 11.56 12.93 7.12
CA PRO A 23 10.12 12.82 6.96
C PRO A 23 9.76 11.36 6.64
N TYR A 24 10.27 10.37 7.37
CA TYR A 24 9.86 8.97 7.19
C TYR A 24 9.79 8.27 8.55
N SER A 25 8.68 7.57 8.77
CA SER A 25 8.29 6.85 9.99
C SER A 25 9.44 6.05 10.63
N SER A 26 9.49 6.03 11.96
CA SER A 26 10.54 5.47 12.82
C SER A 26 10.63 3.93 12.86
N THR A 27 10.08 3.21 11.88
CA THR A 27 10.15 1.74 11.79
C THR A 27 10.44 1.31 10.35
N SER A 28 11.71 1.24 9.98
CA SER A 28 12.14 0.57 8.75
C SER A 28 12.56 -0.86 9.08
N GLU A 29 11.90 -1.86 8.48
CA GLU A 29 12.25 -3.26 8.68
C GLU A 29 13.18 -3.72 7.55
N PRO A 30 14.40 -4.22 7.84
CA PRO A 30 15.27 -4.74 6.80
C PRO A 30 14.69 -6.03 6.19
N PHE A 31 14.84 -6.20 4.88
CA PHE A 31 14.44 -7.43 4.19
C PHE A 31 15.48 -7.84 3.14
N THR A 32 15.33 -9.06 2.65
CA THR A 32 16.04 -9.58 1.47
C THR A 32 15.05 -10.38 0.66
N LEU A 33 14.97 -10.12 -0.65
CA LEU A 33 14.04 -10.82 -1.53
C LEU A 33 14.37 -12.31 -1.59
N GLN A 34 13.37 -13.15 -1.33
CA GLN A 34 13.52 -14.61 -1.38
C GLN A 34 13.45 -15.16 -2.82
N ARG A 35 12.81 -14.41 -3.72
CA ARG A 35 12.66 -14.69 -5.14
C ARG A 35 12.53 -13.39 -5.92
N ASP A 36 12.54 -13.48 -7.24
CA ASP A 36 12.20 -12.35 -8.10
C ASP A 36 10.78 -11.88 -7.78
N CYS A 37 10.62 -10.57 -7.67
CA CYS A 37 9.39 -9.94 -7.16
C CYS A 37 8.93 -8.84 -8.12
N PRO A 38 7.72 -8.96 -8.70
CA PRO A 38 7.05 -7.85 -9.37
C PRO A 38 6.87 -6.68 -8.40
N ALA A 39 7.25 -5.49 -8.83
CA ALA A 39 7.11 -4.27 -8.07
C ALA A 39 6.82 -3.10 -8.99
N ILE A 40 6.37 -1.99 -8.42
CA ILE A 40 5.99 -0.78 -9.16
C ILE A 40 6.80 0.38 -8.62
N LEU A 41 7.48 1.11 -9.49
CA LEU A 41 8.28 2.28 -9.10
C LEU A 41 7.36 3.43 -8.64
N VAL A 42 7.57 3.94 -7.43
CA VAL A 42 6.80 5.07 -6.88
C VAL A 42 7.60 6.36 -7.05
N PRO A 43 7.04 7.45 -7.61
CA PRO A 43 5.64 7.65 -8.03
C PRO A 43 5.38 7.39 -9.53
N ALA A 44 6.36 6.89 -10.27
CA ALA A 44 6.29 6.80 -11.73
C ALA A 44 5.22 5.82 -12.26
N GLY A 45 4.90 4.77 -11.50
CA GLY A 45 3.97 3.72 -11.91
C GLY A 45 4.58 2.63 -12.81
N ASP A 46 5.87 2.71 -13.12
CA ASP A 46 6.54 1.73 -14.00
C ASP A 46 6.62 0.36 -13.32
N GLU A 47 6.14 -0.68 -14.01
CA GLU A 47 6.31 -2.06 -13.60
C GLU A 47 7.77 -2.50 -13.76
N VAL A 48 8.32 -3.08 -12.70
CA VAL A 48 9.68 -3.58 -12.64
C VAL A 48 9.72 -4.94 -11.95
N THR A 49 10.80 -5.69 -12.14
CA THR A 49 11.06 -6.91 -11.37
C THR A 49 12.31 -6.69 -10.53
N LEU A 50 12.15 -6.76 -9.22
CA LEU A 50 13.28 -6.74 -8.29
C LEU A 50 13.86 -8.16 -8.18
N PRO A 51 15.17 -8.36 -8.44
CA PRO A 51 15.78 -9.68 -8.43
C PRO A 51 15.91 -10.29 -7.03
N ALA A 52 15.85 -11.61 -6.97
CA ALA A 52 16.11 -12.38 -5.76
C ALA A 52 17.46 -12.00 -5.11
N GLY A 53 17.48 -11.95 -3.78
CA GLY A 53 18.67 -11.56 -3.01
C GLY A 53 18.90 -10.06 -2.88
N GLN A 54 18.12 -9.21 -3.56
CA GLN A 54 18.19 -7.77 -3.35
C GLN A 54 17.71 -7.42 -1.94
N ALA A 55 18.45 -6.54 -1.27
CA ALA A 55 18.17 -6.12 0.10
C ALA A 55 17.69 -4.67 0.13
N GLY A 56 16.84 -4.37 1.11
CA GLY A 56 16.29 -3.05 1.31
C GLY A 56 15.60 -2.92 2.64
N TYR A 57 14.75 -1.90 2.74
CA TYR A 57 13.93 -1.65 3.92
C TYR A 57 12.46 -1.57 3.55
N ILE A 58 11.60 -2.29 4.26
CA ILE A 58 10.17 -2.05 4.24
C ILE A 58 9.94 -0.74 5.00
N THR A 59 9.47 0.28 4.30
CA THR A 59 9.18 1.59 4.88
C THR A 59 7.74 1.70 5.34
N GLN A 60 6.83 0.96 4.68
CA GLN A 60 5.42 0.89 5.01
C GLN A 60 4.86 -0.49 4.69
N ALA A 61 3.94 -0.96 5.53
CA ALA A 61 3.12 -2.15 5.29
C ALA A 61 1.67 -1.77 5.61
N LEU A 62 0.93 -1.33 4.60
CA LEU A 62 -0.40 -0.74 4.75
C LEU A 62 -1.39 -1.47 3.84
N GLY A 63 -2.52 -1.87 4.42
CA GLY A 63 -3.65 -2.42 3.65
C GLY A 63 -3.32 -3.67 2.84
N GLY A 64 -2.34 -4.45 3.31
CA GLY A 64 -1.88 -5.65 2.61
C GLY A 64 -0.89 -5.39 1.48
N SER A 65 -0.46 -4.14 1.21
CA SER A 65 0.64 -3.86 0.28
C SER A 65 1.88 -3.35 1.02
N PHE A 66 3.04 -3.42 0.37
CA PHE A 66 4.32 -3.04 0.97
C PHE A 66 4.99 -1.96 0.14
N THR A 67 5.43 -0.89 0.80
CA THR A 67 6.35 0.07 0.21
C THR A 67 7.76 -0.27 0.70
N VAL A 68 8.67 -0.47 -0.24
CA VAL A 68 10.06 -0.82 0.04
C VAL A 68 11.01 0.21 -0.54
N TYR A 69 12.10 0.47 0.19
CA TYR A 69 13.20 1.30 -0.25
C TYR A 69 14.40 0.43 -0.64
N VAL A 70 14.77 0.50 -1.91
CA VAL A 70 15.83 -0.31 -2.52
C VAL A 70 16.68 0.60 -3.41
N GLU A 71 17.99 0.64 -3.15
CA GLU A 71 18.98 1.38 -3.97
C GLU A 71 18.63 2.85 -4.28
N GLY A 72 17.99 3.56 -3.35
CA GLY A 72 17.63 4.96 -3.55
C GLY A 72 16.22 5.20 -4.06
N ASN A 73 15.48 4.13 -4.40
CA ASN A 73 14.16 4.20 -5.01
C ASN A 73 13.11 3.58 -4.09
N LEU A 74 11.88 4.09 -4.20
CA LEU A 74 10.72 3.50 -3.56
C LEU A 74 9.98 2.62 -4.55
N PHE A 75 9.62 1.42 -4.10
CA PHE A 75 8.83 0.48 -4.87
C PHE A 75 7.62 0.05 -4.07
N ARG A 76 6.48 -0.10 -4.74
CA ARG A 76 5.29 -0.74 -4.20
C ARG A 76 5.27 -2.20 -4.61
N ILE A 77 5.07 -3.09 -3.66
CA ILE A 77 4.92 -4.54 -3.84
C ILE A 77 3.49 -4.91 -3.42
N ALA A 78 2.79 -5.63 -4.29
CA ALA A 78 1.43 -6.10 -4.04
C ALA A 78 1.39 -7.13 -2.90
N GLY A 79 0.26 -7.23 -2.20
CA GLY A 79 0.09 -8.18 -1.10
C GLY A 79 0.21 -9.65 -1.49
N ALA A 80 -0.16 -9.98 -2.72
CA ALA A 80 0.02 -11.31 -3.27
C ALA A 80 1.50 -11.74 -3.30
N GLU A 81 2.42 -10.78 -3.35
CA GLU A 81 3.88 -10.99 -3.40
C GLU A 81 4.56 -10.89 -2.02
N ALA A 82 3.78 -10.88 -0.94
CA ALA A 82 4.29 -10.79 0.44
C ALA A 82 5.35 -11.86 0.77
N ASP A 83 5.20 -13.06 0.19
CA ASP A 83 6.14 -14.16 0.39
C ASP A 83 7.54 -13.83 -0.12
N ALA A 84 7.67 -13.01 -1.17
CA ALA A 84 8.97 -12.55 -1.68
C ALA A 84 9.72 -11.71 -0.64
N LEU A 85 8.99 -11.03 0.26
CA LEU A 85 9.53 -10.28 1.39
C LEU A 85 9.70 -11.13 2.66
N GLY A 86 9.35 -12.42 2.62
CA GLY A 86 9.27 -13.30 3.80
C GLY A 86 8.10 -12.97 4.72
N LYS A 87 7.06 -12.32 4.20
CA LYS A 87 5.83 -12.01 4.91
C LYS A 87 4.73 -13.01 4.51
N LEU A 88 3.69 -13.07 5.33
CA LEU A 88 2.48 -13.80 4.96
C LEU A 88 1.63 -12.89 4.06
N PRO A 89 0.99 -13.45 3.02
CA PRO A 89 0.02 -12.69 2.23
C PRO A 89 -1.13 -12.23 3.13
N PRO A 90 -1.77 -11.10 2.81
CA PRO A 90 -2.93 -10.64 3.54
C PRO A 90 -4.03 -11.71 3.51
N PRO A 91 -4.79 -11.87 4.61
CA PRO A 91 -5.91 -12.80 4.62
C PRO A 91 -6.95 -12.38 3.56
N LEU A 92 -7.56 -13.37 2.93
CA LEU A 92 -8.66 -13.13 1.99
C LEU A 92 -9.91 -12.63 2.75
N PRO A 93 -10.74 -11.79 2.12
CA PRO A 93 -12.05 -11.44 2.68
C PRO A 93 -12.91 -12.68 2.87
N GLU A 94 -13.64 -12.72 3.98
CA GLU A 94 -14.58 -13.79 4.31
C GLU A 94 -16.01 -13.25 4.32
N LEU A 95 -16.97 -14.10 3.97
CA LEU A 95 -18.40 -13.81 4.11
C LEU A 95 -19.06 -14.85 5.02
N PRO A 96 -20.03 -14.45 5.87
CA PRO A 96 -20.79 -15.39 6.67
C PRO A 96 -21.63 -16.32 5.78
N GLU A 97 -21.90 -17.53 6.28
CA GLU A 97 -22.84 -18.44 5.60
C GLU A 97 -24.22 -17.78 5.47
N GLY A 98 -24.77 -17.75 4.25
CA GLY A 98 -26.03 -17.08 3.97
C GLY A 98 -25.95 -15.56 3.97
N ALA A 99 -24.77 -14.99 3.70
CA ALA A 99 -24.54 -13.55 3.60
C ALA A 99 -25.62 -12.83 2.77
N THR A 100 -26.15 -11.75 3.34
CA THR A 100 -27.07 -10.84 2.68
C THR A 100 -26.32 -9.85 1.80
N GLU A 101 -27.05 -9.11 0.96
CA GLU A 101 -26.48 -8.02 0.16
C GLU A 101 -25.78 -6.95 1.03
N SER A 102 -26.34 -6.66 2.21
CA SER A 102 -25.74 -5.72 3.15
C SER A 102 -24.43 -6.24 3.74
N ASP A 103 -24.28 -7.55 3.93
CA ASP A 103 -23.03 -8.14 4.42
C ASP A 103 -21.93 -8.02 3.35
N VAL A 104 -22.29 -8.26 2.08
CA VAL A 104 -21.37 -8.07 0.95
C VAL A 104 -20.95 -6.62 0.82
N GLU A 105 -21.89 -5.68 0.90
CA GLU A 105 -21.61 -4.25 0.86
C GLU A 105 -20.64 -3.83 1.99
N GLN A 106 -20.83 -4.35 3.21
CA GLN A 106 -19.90 -4.07 4.32
C GLN A 106 -18.49 -4.58 4.02
N VAL A 107 -18.35 -5.79 3.48
CA VAL A 107 -17.04 -6.34 3.11
C VAL A 107 -16.40 -5.55 1.96
N VAL A 108 -17.18 -5.11 0.97
CA VAL A 108 -16.71 -4.21 -0.11
C VAL A 108 -16.11 -2.93 0.48
N TRP A 109 -16.82 -2.25 1.38
CA TRP A 109 -16.31 -1.05 2.04
C TRP A 109 -15.11 -1.30 2.96
N GLN A 110 -14.98 -2.50 3.52
CA GLN A 110 -13.78 -2.90 4.27
C GLN A 110 -12.59 -3.12 3.34
N GLN A 111 -12.78 -3.78 2.19
CA GLN A 111 -11.73 -3.97 1.20
C GLN A 111 -11.26 -2.64 0.61
N LEU A 112 -12.17 -1.72 0.29
CA LEU A 112 -11.81 -0.36 -0.16
C LEU A 112 -10.96 0.38 0.88
N ARG A 113 -11.22 0.22 2.18
CA ARG A 113 -10.39 0.79 3.26
C ARG A 113 -9.00 0.16 3.38
N THR A 114 -8.77 -0.99 2.75
CA THR A 114 -7.42 -1.56 2.65
C THR A 114 -6.63 -1.00 1.46
N CYS A 115 -7.22 -0.19 0.60
CA CYS A 115 -6.50 0.45 -0.51
C CYS A 115 -5.95 1.80 -0.02
N PHE A 116 -4.65 2.02 -0.20
CA PHE A 116 -3.95 3.22 0.27
C PHE A 116 -3.36 4.00 -0.89
N ASP A 117 -3.45 5.34 -0.79
CA ASP A 117 -2.74 6.21 -1.71
C ASP A 117 -1.22 6.07 -1.48
N PRO A 118 -0.41 5.92 -2.55
CA PRO A 118 1.02 5.67 -2.42
C PRO A 118 1.83 6.93 -2.04
N GLU A 119 1.27 8.12 -2.22
CA GLU A 119 1.94 9.39 -1.89
C GLU A 119 1.49 9.90 -0.52
N ILE A 120 0.22 9.71 -0.17
CA ILE A 120 -0.38 10.09 1.10
C ILE A 120 -0.78 8.79 1.81
N PRO A 121 -0.14 8.40 2.93
CA PRO A 121 -0.32 7.09 3.56
C PRO A 121 -1.65 6.94 4.34
N VAL A 122 -2.76 7.30 3.70
CA VAL A 122 -4.13 7.21 4.19
C VAL A 122 -4.94 6.39 3.17
N ASN A 123 -5.95 5.66 3.66
CA ASN A 123 -6.77 4.84 2.78
C ASN A 123 -7.68 5.68 1.88
N ILE A 124 -8.02 5.16 0.70
CA ILE A 124 -8.77 5.89 -0.33
C ILE A 124 -10.18 6.30 0.12
N VAL A 125 -10.77 5.58 1.07
CA VAL A 125 -12.10 5.89 1.61
C VAL A 125 -12.01 7.09 2.53
N ASP A 126 -11.09 7.07 3.49
CA ASP A 126 -10.92 8.17 4.45
C ASP A 126 -10.26 9.40 3.81
N LEU A 127 -9.54 9.24 2.69
CA LEU A 127 -9.13 10.34 1.83
C LEU A 127 -10.28 10.98 1.04
N GLY A 128 -11.43 10.30 0.94
CA GLY A 128 -12.56 10.74 0.15
C GLY A 128 -12.34 10.64 -1.36
N LEU A 129 -11.57 9.64 -1.81
CA LEU A 129 -11.34 9.36 -3.23
C LEU A 129 -12.46 8.53 -3.85
N VAL A 130 -13.20 7.76 -3.06
CA VAL A 130 -14.34 6.95 -3.52
C VAL A 130 -15.61 7.81 -3.53
N TYR A 131 -16.16 8.08 -4.71
CA TYR A 131 -17.35 8.93 -4.89
C TYR A 131 -18.63 8.11 -4.96
N GLU A 132 -18.56 6.94 -5.58
CA GLU A 132 -19.71 6.06 -5.75
C GLU A 132 -19.24 4.61 -5.64
N CYS A 133 -20.05 3.77 -4.99
CA CYS A 133 -19.86 2.33 -4.95
C CYS A 133 -21.25 1.69 -5.04
N VAL A 134 -21.53 1.01 -6.14
CA VAL A 134 -22.83 0.39 -6.41
C VAL A 134 -22.65 -1.12 -6.48
N LEU A 135 -23.46 -1.83 -5.70
CA LEU A 135 -23.55 -3.27 -5.74
C LEU A 135 -24.78 -3.66 -6.57
N SER A 136 -24.59 -4.52 -7.57
CA SER A 136 -25.68 -5.01 -8.42
C SER A 136 -25.59 -6.53 -8.58
N ARG A 137 -26.70 -7.16 -8.99
CA ARG A 137 -26.73 -8.60 -9.26
C ARG A 137 -26.13 -8.89 -10.63
N SER A 138 -25.19 -9.82 -10.67
CA SER A 138 -24.65 -10.35 -11.92
C SER A 138 -25.63 -11.34 -12.58
N ALA A 139 -25.44 -11.57 -13.87
CA ALA A 139 -26.21 -12.55 -14.64
C ALA A 139 -26.02 -14.00 -14.13
N GLU A 140 -24.90 -14.29 -13.46
CA GLU A 140 -24.55 -15.65 -13.00
C GLU A 140 -24.97 -15.92 -11.55
N GLY A 141 -25.53 -14.91 -10.87
CA GLY A 141 -26.13 -15.03 -9.54
C GLY A 141 -25.28 -14.45 -8.40
N GLY A 142 -24.02 -14.12 -8.64
CA GLY A 142 -23.18 -13.31 -7.75
C GLY A 142 -23.46 -11.81 -7.86
N TYR A 143 -22.46 -11.02 -7.49
CA TYR A 143 -22.52 -9.57 -7.49
C TYR A 143 -21.51 -8.96 -8.44
N ARG A 144 -21.92 -7.85 -9.05
CA ARG A 144 -21.04 -6.90 -9.75
C ARG A 144 -20.89 -5.65 -8.88
N VAL A 145 -19.65 -5.17 -8.74
CA VAL A 145 -19.33 -3.95 -7.98
C VAL A 145 -18.86 -2.89 -8.95
N ASP A 146 -19.57 -1.76 -9.05
CA ASP A 146 -19.17 -0.63 -9.87
C ASP A 146 -18.72 0.52 -8.94
N VAL A 147 -17.45 0.92 -9.04
CA VAL A 147 -16.85 1.98 -8.21
C VAL A 147 -16.49 3.17 -9.08
N LYS A 148 -16.93 4.37 -8.69
CA LYS A 148 -16.39 5.62 -9.23
C LYS A 148 -15.47 6.25 -8.21
N MET A 149 -14.24 6.50 -8.62
CA MET A 149 -13.25 7.12 -7.74
C MET A 149 -12.42 8.16 -8.48
N THR A 150 -11.69 8.96 -7.72
CA THR A 150 -10.81 10.00 -8.23
C THR A 150 -9.40 9.85 -7.66
N LEU A 151 -8.50 10.75 -8.06
CA LEU A 151 -7.12 10.81 -7.57
C LEU A 151 -6.85 12.15 -6.87
N THR A 152 -5.88 12.14 -5.97
CA THR A 152 -5.39 13.34 -5.28
C THR A 152 -4.76 14.35 -6.27
N ALA A 153 -4.18 13.86 -7.38
CA ALA A 153 -3.69 14.65 -8.49
C ALA A 153 -3.94 13.96 -9.85
N PRO A 154 -4.42 14.69 -10.88
CA PRO A 154 -4.59 14.14 -12.22
C PRO A 154 -3.23 13.85 -12.88
N GLY A 155 -3.11 12.70 -13.55
CA GLY A 155 -1.91 12.33 -14.32
C GLY A 155 -0.79 11.65 -13.52
N CYS A 156 -1.07 11.16 -12.31
CA CYS A 156 -0.11 10.32 -11.58
C CYS A 156 -0.04 8.92 -12.23
N GLY A 157 1.16 8.41 -12.50
CA GLY A 157 1.36 7.05 -13.03
C GLY A 157 0.85 5.95 -12.08
N MET A 158 0.65 6.28 -10.81
CA MET A 158 0.04 5.39 -9.82
C MET A 158 -1.48 5.30 -9.91
N GLY A 159 -2.15 6.10 -10.74
CA GLY A 159 -3.61 6.08 -10.87
C GLY A 159 -4.14 4.73 -11.35
N GLU A 160 -3.60 4.23 -12.46
CA GLU A 160 -3.95 2.90 -13.01
C GLU A 160 -3.62 1.78 -12.03
N VAL A 161 -2.48 1.89 -11.33
CA VAL A 161 -2.05 0.93 -10.32
C VAL A 161 -3.05 0.85 -9.16
N LEU A 162 -3.58 1.99 -8.73
CA LEU A 162 -4.58 2.04 -7.67
C LEU A 162 -5.93 1.49 -8.14
N VAL A 163 -6.33 1.76 -9.37
CA VAL A 163 -7.53 1.20 -10.01
C VAL A 163 -7.46 -0.32 -10.05
N ASP A 164 -6.34 -0.87 -10.52
CA ASP A 164 -6.14 -2.31 -10.61
C ASP A 164 -6.05 -2.96 -9.23
N GLU A 165 -5.46 -2.28 -8.23
CA GLU A 165 -5.47 -2.75 -6.84
C GLU A 165 -6.90 -2.82 -6.28
N VAL A 166 -7.70 -1.77 -6.48
CA VAL A 166 -9.09 -1.73 -6.03
C VAL A 166 -9.89 -2.86 -6.70
N ARG A 167 -9.81 -2.98 -8.03
CA ARG A 167 -10.47 -4.05 -8.78
C ARG A 167 -10.09 -5.42 -8.23
N SER A 168 -8.79 -5.70 -8.16
CA SER A 168 -8.27 -7.01 -7.72
C SER A 168 -8.74 -7.35 -6.31
N LYS A 169 -8.74 -6.40 -5.37
CA LYS A 169 -9.19 -6.64 -4.00
C LYS A 169 -10.69 -6.88 -3.88
N LEU A 170 -11.49 -6.19 -4.70
CA LEU A 170 -12.93 -6.41 -4.73
C LEU A 170 -13.28 -7.78 -5.31
N GLU A 171 -12.56 -8.23 -6.33
CA GLU A 171 -12.74 -9.56 -6.94
C GLU A 171 -12.30 -10.72 -6.03
N LEU A 172 -11.52 -10.46 -4.98
CA LEU A 172 -11.21 -11.47 -3.96
C LEU A 172 -12.39 -11.73 -3.01
N ILE A 173 -13.39 -10.85 -2.96
CA ILE A 173 -14.56 -11.00 -2.08
C ILE A 173 -15.39 -12.18 -2.57
N PRO A 174 -15.70 -13.17 -1.71
CA PRO A 174 -16.57 -14.27 -2.11
C PRO A 174 -17.88 -13.72 -2.67
N THR A 175 -18.44 -14.34 -3.70
CA THR A 175 -19.67 -13.91 -4.40
C THR A 175 -19.58 -12.66 -5.27
N VAL A 176 -18.47 -11.91 -5.25
CA VAL A 176 -18.21 -10.88 -6.27
C VAL A 176 -17.61 -11.56 -7.51
N GLU A 177 -18.24 -11.35 -8.66
CA GLU A 177 -17.84 -11.96 -9.93
C GLU A 177 -17.10 -10.98 -10.84
N GLU A 178 -17.42 -9.69 -10.72
CA GLU A 178 -16.85 -8.63 -11.54
C GLU A 178 -16.76 -7.35 -10.71
N ALA A 179 -15.62 -6.65 -10.78
CA ALA A 179 -15.48 -5.30 -10.28
C ALA A 179 -15.08 -4.36 -11.42
N ASP A 180 -15.83 -3.28 -11.59
CA ASP A 180 -15.48 -2.20 -12.50
C ASP A 180 -15.14 -0.95 -11.70
N VAL A 181 -14.06 -0.27 -12.12
CA VAL A 181 -13.53 0.88 -11.40
C VAL A 181 -13.28 1.99 -12.42
N GLU A 182 -14.08 3.04 -12.34
CA GLU A 182 -14.03 4.21 -13.21
C GLU A 182 -13.31 5.37 -12.52
N LEU A 183 -12.28 5.91 -13.17
CA LEU A 183 -11.65 7.16 -12.76
C LEU A 183 -12.43 8.37 -13.27
N VAL A 184 -12.94 9.16 -12.33
CA VAL A 184 -13.63 10.43 -12.58
C VAL A 184 -12.82 11.60 -12.02
N PHE A 185 -12.82 12.72 -12.75
CA PHE A 185 -12.11 13.95 -12.36
C PHE A 185 -13.06 15.13 -12.11
N ASP A 186 -14.37 14.91 -12.21
CA ASP A 186 -15.42 15.87 -11.90
C ASP A 186 -16.41 15.24 -10.90
N PRO A 187 -16.61 15.82 -9.70
CA PRO A 187 -15.91 16.99 -9.18
C PRO A 187 -14.40 16.71 -8.96
N PRO A 188 -13.54 17.75 -9.02
CA PRO A 188 -12.14 17.57 -8.66
C PRO A 188 -12.01 17.28 -7.16
N TRP A 189 -11.09 16.39 -6.80
CA TRP A 189 -10.80 16.13 -5.40
C TRP A 189 -10.28 17.38 -4.68
N GLY A 190 -10.70 17.54 -3.43
CA GLY A 190 -10.20 18.57 -2.53
C GLY A 190 -10.04 18.01 -1.13
N ARG A 191 -9.09 18.56 -0.37
CA ARG A 191 -8.78 18.10 1.01
C ARG A 191 -9.97 18.15 1.96
N THR A 192 -10.99 18.97 1.67
CA THR A 192 -12.26 19.02 2.41
C THR A 192 -13.09 17.74 2.28
N MET A 193 -12.75 16.84 1.35
CA MET A 193 -13.37 15.52 1.19
C MET A 193 -12.78 14.47 2.13
N MET A 194 -11.64 14.73 2.77
CA MET A 194 -11.04 13.84 3.75
C MET A 194 -11.91 13.73 5.00
N SER A 195 -11.93 12.56 5.62
CA SER A 195 -12.54 12.36 6.94
C SER A 195 -11.81 13.19 8.01
N GLU A 196 -12.50 13.53 9.11
CA GLU A 196 -11.87 14.27 10.22
C GLU A 196 -10.64 13.54 10.78
N ALA A 197 -10.71 12.21 10.86
CA ALA A 197 -9.60 11.37 11.32
C ALA A 197 -8.40 11.47 10.37
N ALA A 198 -8.63 11.42 9.05
CA ALA A 198 -7.57 11.57 8.07
C ALA A 198 -6.92 12.96 8.12
N GLN A 199 -7.70 14.03 8.30
CA GLN A 199 -7.18 15.39 8.43
C GLN A 199 -6.27 15.56 9.66
N LEU A 200 -6.64 14.93 10.79
CA LEU A 200 -5.81 14.88 12.00
C LEU A 200 -4.48 14.14 11.74
N GLU A 201 -4.54 12.99 11.06
CA GLU A 201 -3.37 12.14 10.79
C GLU A 201 -2.33 12.84 9.93
N VAL A 202 -2.75 13.60 8.91
CA VAL A 202 -1.84 14.35 8.04
C VAL A 202 -1.41 15.70 8.62
N GLY A 203 -1.77 16.00 9.88
CA GLY A 203 -1.34 17.19 10.61
C GLY A 203 -1.95 18.50 10.14
N MET A 204 -3.21 18.48 9.64
CA MET A 204 -3.88 19.65 9.07
C MET A 204 -4.77 20.44 10.07
N PHE A 205 -4.18 20.92 11.17
CA PHE A 205 -4.80 21.92 12.06
C PHE A 205 -3.86 23.08 12.36
#